data_AF-A0A0D1EK23-F1
#
_entry.id   AF-A0A0D1EK23-F1
#
_cell.length_a   1.000
_cell.length_b   1.000
_cell.length_c   1.000
_cell.angle_alpha   90.00
_cell.angle_beta   90.00
_cell.angle_gamma   90.00
#
_symmetry.space_group_name_H-M   'P 1'
#
loop_
_entity.id
_entity.type
_entity.pdbx_description
1 polymer ?
#
loop_
_entity_poly.entity_id
_entity_poly.type
_entity_poly.pdbx_seq_one_letter_code
_entity_poly.pdbx_strand_id
1 'polypeptide(L)'
;MGTWGVHSFENDDAADFIARLEAEKVHPPVVNAEFVGEALEGVFAVPPSDLGAGQAATAVAAAEVIAAALGHPREGEAEDPFELSTSFKFYDDYVGMAVAALSRIRRDESELAELWADTDEAGDWHASLADLEARLRNAAAEHELPLDFVPPDEGGKTETQILRDEVDQIYEDIMTETERLADKNAGDPSVEVLRHLIRKMHLVHKDISNMRYFVTDSLDELTARIDRLEGTAK
;
A
#
# COMPACT_ATOMS: atom_id res chain seq x y z
N MET A 1 5.24 4.38 27.82
CA MET A 1 4.80 3.01 28.10
C MET A 1 3.59 2.83 27.22
N GLY A 2 3.79 2.22 26.06
CA GLY A 2 2.70 2.00 25.12
C GLY A 2 1.93 0.73 25.44
N THR A 3 0.74 0.62 24.87
CA THR A 3 -0.04 -0.62 24.87
C THR A 3 0.67 -1.61 23.97
N TRP A 4 0.91 -2.81 24.51
CA TRP A 4 1.55 -3.90 23.78
C TRP A 4 0.81 -5.19 24.14
N GLY A 5 0.25 -5.84 23.13
CA GLY A 5 -0.46 -7.10 23.26
C GLY A 5 -0.43 -7.87 21.95
N VAL A 6 -0.68 -9.17 22.02
CA VAL A 6 -0.50 -10.11 20.90
C VAL A 6 -1.61 -9.99 19.84
N HIS A 7 -2.67 -9.23 20.12
CA HIS A 7 -3.84 -9.11 19.25
C HIS A 7 -3.87 -7.80 18.46
N SER A 8 -4.63 -7.82 17.36
CA SER A 8 -4.58 -6.84 16.26
C SER A 8 -4.80 -5.38 16.66
N PHE A 9 -5.50 -5.12 17.76
CA PHE A 9 -5.82 -3.77 18.25
C PHE A 9 -5.12 -3.39 19.56
N GLU A 10 -4.19 -4.22 20.05
CA GLU A 10 -3.54 -4.05 21.37
C GLU A 10 -2.18 -3.34 21.28
N ASN A 11 -1.85 -2.79 20.11
CA ASN A 11 -0.68 -1.95 19.89
C ASN A 11 -1.10 -0.47 19.76
N ASP A 12 -0.29 0.46 20.26
CA ASP A 12 -0.59 1.90 20.16
C ASP A 12 -0.77 2.39 18.72
N ASP A 13 0.07 1.95 17.77
CA ASP A 13 -0.07 2.35 16.36
C ASP A 13 -1.37 1.79 15.75
N ALA A 14 -1.77 0.58 16.16
CA ALA A 14 -3.06 0.01 15.79
C ALA A 14 -4.24 0.79 16.39
N ALA A 15 -4.14 1.19 17.66
CA ALA A 15 -5.16 1.99 18.33
C ALA A 15 -5.30 3.38 17.69
N ASP A 16 -4.19 4.02 17.33
CA ASP A 16 -4.16 5.30 16.61
C ASP A 16 -4.77 5.16 15.21
N PHE A 17 -4.48 4.07 14.50
CA PHE A 17 -5.11 3.76 13.21
C PHE A 17 -6.63 3.62 13.33
N ILE A 18 -7.12 2.85 14.31
CA ILE A 18 -8.55 2.66 14.56
C ILE A 18 -9.23 3.98 14.95
N ALA A 19 -8.60 4.79 15.80
CA ALA A 19 -9.12 6.11 16.16
C ALA A 19 -9.21 7.05 14.95
N ARG A 20 -8.25 6.98 14.02
CA ARG A 20 -8.31 7.70 12.75
C ARG A 20 -9.44 7.20 11.87
N LEU A 21 -9.56 5.88 11.66
CA LEU A 21 -10.65 5.30 10.88
C LEU A 21 -12.04 5.67 11.44
N GLU A 22 -12.19 5.73 12.77
CA GLU A 22 -13.40 6.23 13.42
C GLU A 22 -13.68 7.70 13.09
N ALA A 23 -12.65 8.55 13.08
CA ALA A 23 -12.79 9.95 12.69
C ALA A 23 -13.15 10.12 11.21
N GLU A 24 -12.68 9.21 10.35
CA GLU A 24 -13.01 9.19 8.91
C GLU A 24 -14.45 8.72 8.62
N LYS A 25 -15.26 8.28 9.61
CA LYS A 25 -16.69 7.93 9.40
C LYS A 25 -17.57 9.07 8.86
N VAL A 26 -17.05 10.30 8.85
CA VAL A 26 -17.70 11.44 8.17
C VAL A 26 -17.67 11.30 6.64
N HIS A 27 -16.76 10.49 6.10
CA HIS A 27 -16.61 10.18 4.69
C HIS A 27 -17.44 8.95 4.28
N PRO A 28 -17.74 8.79 2.97
CA PRO A 28 -18.41 7.60 2.48
C PRO A 28 -17.61 6.31 2.76
N PRO A 29 -18.28 5.16 2.99
CA PRO A 29 -17.61 3.89 3.30
C PRO A 29 -16.55 3.44 2.27
N VAL A 30 -16.66 3.86 1.02
CA VAL A 30 -15.67 3.56 -0.03
C VAL A 30 -14.33 4.24 0.26
N VAL A 31 -14.33 5.50 0.73
CA VAL A 31 -13.12 6.26 1.09
C VAL A 31 -12.46 5.67 2.33
N ASN A 32 -13.28 5.22 3.29
CA ASN A 32 -12.77 4.59 4.50
C ASN A 32 -12.15 3.22 4.20
N ALA A 33 -12.70 2.48 3.22
CA ALA A 33 -12.07 1.26 2.74
C ALA A 33 -10.74 1.55 2.03
N GLU A 34 -10.63 2.61 1.23
CA GLU A 34 -9.35 3.05 0.65
C GLU A 34 -8.30 3.36 1.73
N PHE A 35 -8.68 4.06 2.80
CA PHE A 35 -7.79 4.30 3.94
C PHE A 35 -7.29 3.01 4.60
N VAL A 36 -8.13 1.97 4.68
CA VAL A 36 -7.73 0.63 5.15
C VAL A 36 -6.79 -0.04 4.13
N GLY A 37 -7.04 0.13 2.83
CA GLY A 37 -6.16 -0.35 1.76
C GLY A 37 -4.77 0.27 1.81
N GLU A 38 -4.68 1.60 1.98
CA GLU A 38 -3.41 2.35 2.08
C GLU A 38 -2.51 1.82 3.21
N ALA A 39 -3.09 1.40 4.33
CA ALA A 39 -2.37 0.79 5.43
C ALA A 39 -1.70 -0.55 5.03
N LEU A 40 -2.36 -1.36 4.20
CA LEU A 40 -1.82 -2.60 3.67
C LEU A 40 -0.77 -2.36 2.58
N GLU A 41 -1.03 -1.41 1.68
CA GLU A 41 -0.08 -1.00 0.62
C GLU A 41 1.24 -0.53 1.20
N GLY A 42 1.20 0.16 2.35
CA GLY A 42 2.39 0.61 3.06
C GLY A 42 3.40 -0.53 3.29
N VAL A 43 2.93 -1.73 3.60
CA VAL A 43 3.78 -2.91 3.83
C VAL A 43 4.67 -3.22 2.62
N PHE A 44 4.15 -2.96 1.41
CA PHE A 44 4.84 -3.22 0.15
C PHE A 44 5.57 -1.99 -0.40
N ALA A 45 5.28 -0.79 0.11
CA ALA A 45 5.89 0.47 -0.34
C ALA A 45 7.34 0.67 0.14
N VAL A 46 7.83 -0.17 1.05
CA VAL A 46 9.19 -0.11 1.61
C VAL A 46 9.97 -1.39 1.27
N PRO A 47 11.31 -1.39 1.28
CA PRO A 47 12.10 -2.62 1.27
C PRO A 47 11.79 -3.51 2.49
N PRO A 48 12.02 -4.84 2.42
CA PRO A 48 11.79 -5.73 3.57
C PRO A 48 12.49 -5.27 4.85
N SER A 49 13.74 -4.84 4.78
CA SER A 49 14.55 -4.36 5.92
C SER A 49 14.06 -3.08 6.57
N ASP A 50 13.16 -2.35 5.91
CA ASP A 50 12.72 -1.02 6.32
C ASP A 50 11.26 -1.06 6.81
N LEU A 51 10.66 -2.27 6.89
CA LEU A 51 9.31 -2.45 7.41
C LEU A 51 9.28 -2.26 8.93
N GLY A 52 8.93 -1.05 9.35
CA GLY A 52 8.90 -0.66 10.75
C GLY A 52 7.73 -1.26 11.55
N ALA A 53 7.90 -1.36 12.87
CA ALA A 53 6.96 -2.05 13.75
C ALA A 53 5.57 -1.40 13.77
N GLY A 54 5.49 -0.07 13.80
CA GLY A 54 4.21 0.65 13.81
C GLY A 54 3.45 0.54 12.49
N GLN A 55 4.17 0.51 11.38
CA GLN A 55 3.58 0.29 10.05
C GLN A 55 3.03 -1.13 9.93
N ALA A 56 3.80 -2.13 10.38
CA ALA A 56 3.35 -3.51 10.43
C ALA A 56 2.14 -3.70 11.37
N ALA A 57 2.14 -3.07 12.55
CA ALA A 57 1.01 -3.12 13.48
C ALA A 57 -0.26 -2.49 12.89
N THR A 58 -0.12 -1.36 12.21
CA THR A 58 -1.22 -0.71 11.49
C THR A 58 -1.81 -1.61 10.40
N ALA A 59 -0.96 -2.31 9.64
CA ALA A 59 -1.39 -3.25 8.62
C ALA A 59 -2.09 -4.50 9.19
N VAL A 60 -1.65 -5.01 10.36
CA VAL A 60 -2.35 -6.08 11.08
C VAL A 60 -3.75 -5.61 11.52
N ALA A 61 -3.87 -4.40 12.04
CA ALA A 61 -5.17 -3.81 12.39
C ALA A 61 -6.09 -3.65 11.17
N ALA A 62 -5.55 -3.19 10.03
CA ALA A 62 -6.27 -3.09 8.77
C ALA A 62 -6.79 -4.46 8.28
N ALA A 63 -5.95 -5.50 8.38
CA ALA A 63 -6.34 -6.87 8.06
C ALA A 63 -7.47 -7.39 8.98
N GLU A 64 -7.44 -7.07 10.27
CA GLU A 64 -8.52 -7.40 11.22
C GLU A 64 -9.84 -6.69 10.87
N VAL A 65 -9.77 -5.40 10.49
CA VAL A 65 -10.94 -4.65 10.03
C VAL A 65 -11.60 -5.30 8.82
N ILE A 66 -10.81 -5.78 7.85
CA ILE A 66 -11.32 -6.50 6.67
C ILE A 66 -12.00 -7.81 7.09
N ALA A 67 -11.35 -8.61 7.94
CA ALA A 67 -11.92 -9.87 8.41
C ALA A 67 -13.25 -9.65 9.16
N ALA A 68 -13.30 -8.67 10.07
CA ALA A 68 -14.50 -8.31 10.82
C ALA A 68 -15.62 -7.78 9.93
N ALA A 69 -15.29 -6.93 8.95
CA ALA A 69 -16.24 -6.40 7.98
C ALA A 69 -16.83 -7.48 7.06
N LEU A 70 -16.10 -8.57 6.83
CA LEU A 70 -16.57 -9.70 6.03
C LEU A 70 -17.22 -10.81 6.87
N GLY A 71 -17.55 -10.55 8.14
CA GLY A 71 -18.29 -11.48 9.01
C GLY A 71 -17.42 -12.51 9.75
N HIS A 72 -16.10 -12.32 9.76
CA HIS A 72 -15.17 -13.17 10.50
C HIS A 72 -14.33 -12.38 11.52
N PRO A 73 -14.97 -11.63 12.45
CA PRO A 73 -14.23 -10.97 13.52
C PRO A 73 -13.60 -12.00 14.45
N ARG A 74 -12.65 -11.55 15.26
CA ARG A 74 -12.19 -12.33 16.41
C ARG A 74 -13.33 -12.53 17.43
N GLU A 75 -13.28 -13.62 18.18
CA GLU A 75 -14.26 -13.92 19.22
C GLU A 75 -14.39 -12.76 20.23
N GLY A 76 -15.62 -12.26 20.39
CA GLY A 76 -15.94 -11.16 21.30
C GLY A 76 -15.85 -9.76 20.68
N GLU A 77 -15.36 -9.63 19.45
CA GLU A 77 -15.35 -8.37 18.71
C GLU A 77 -16.62 -8.19 17.87
N ALA A 78 -16.90 -6.93 17.47
CA ALA A 78 -18.08 -6.60 16.68
C ALA A 78 -17.87 -6.94 15.20
N GLU A 79 -18.92 -7.45 14.56
CA GLU A 79 -18.98 -7.56 13.10
C GLU A 79 -19.15 -6.17 12.47
N ASP A 80 -18.42 -5.94 11.37
CA ASP A 80 -18.47 -4.72 10.54
C ASP A 80 -18.67 -3.37 11.25
N PRO A 81 -17.82 -3.01 12.24
CA PRO A 81 -18.02 -1.80 13.06
C PRO A 81 -17.91 -0.47 12.29
N PHE A 82 -17.46 -0.54 11.03
CA PHE A 82 -17.24 0.61 10.14
C PHE A 82 -18.16 0.59 8.89
N GLU A 83 -19.07 -0.38 8.78
CA GLU A 83 -19.99 -0.54 7.63
C GLU A 83 -19.25 -0.63 6.28
N LEU A 84 -18.14 -1.38 6.24
CA LEU A 84 -17.23 -1.53 5.10
C LEU A 84 -17.44 -2.84 4.32
N SER A 85 -18.31 -3.75 4.79
CA SER A 85 -18.58 -5.03 4.14
C SER A 85 -18.85 -4.92 2.63
N THR A 86 -19.67 -3.95 2.22
CA THR A 86 -19.97 -3.70 0.80
C THR A 86 -18.75 -3.17 0.05
N SER A 87 -17.96 -2.30 0.68
CA SER A 87 -16.74 -1.75 0.09
C SER A 87 -15.68 -2.82 -0.13
N PHE A 88 -15.46 -3.74 0.81
CA PHE A 88 -14.47 -4.82 0.64
C PHE A 88 -14.92 -5.93 -0.30
N LYS A 89 -16.23 -6.12 -0.49
CA LYS A 89 -16.75 -6.94 -1.60
C LYS A 89 -16.55 -6.27 -2.96
N PHE A 90 -16.53 -4.94 -2.99
CA PHE A 90 -16.22 -4.17 -4.18
C PHE A 90 -14.70 -4.22 -4.46
N TYR A 91 -13.84 -3.87 -3.51
CA TYR A 91 -12.37 -3.98 -3.58
C TYR A 91 -11.94 -5.43 -3.32
N ASP A 92 -12.21 -6.26 -4.31
CA ASP A 92 -12.10 -7.72 -4.25
C ASP A 92 -10.68 -8.24 -3.98
N ASP A 93 -9.66 -7.44 -4.25
CA ASP A 93 -8.24 -7.73 -4.04
C ASP A 93 -7.74 -7.48 -2.61
N TYR A 94 -8.45 -6.72 -1.78
CA TYR A 94 -7.97 -6.33 -0.45
C TYR A 94 -7.80 -7.51 0.50
N VAL A 95 -8.59 -8.58 0.36
CA VAL A 95 -8.42 -9.79 1.17
C VAL A 95 -7.13 -10.51 0.79
N GLY A 96 -6.84 -10.64 -0.50
CA GLY A 96 -5.57 -11.17 -0.99
C GLY A 96 -4.38 -10.33 -0.52
N MET A 97 -4.50 -9.00 -0.60
CA MET A 97 -3.49 -8.05 -0.14
C MET A 97 -3.24 -8.17 1.37
N ALA A 98 -4.29 -8.29 2.19
CA ALA A 98 -4.18 -8.49 3.63
C ALA A 98 -3.42 -9.80 3.96
N VAL A 99 -3.76 -10.91 3.29
CA VAL A 99 -3.07 -12.19 3.46
C VAL A 99 -1.59 -12.08 3.07
N ALA A 100 -1.28 -11.42 1.96
CA ALA A 100 0.11 -11.20 1.53
C ALA A 100 0.87 -10.32 2.54
N ALA A 101 0.24 -9.27 3.07
CA ALA A 101 0.83 -8.37 4.05
C ALA A 101 1.17 -9.10 5.35
N LEU A 102 0.24 -9.92 5.87
CA LEU A 102 0.49 -10.77 7.04
C LEU A 102 1.65 -11.75 6.81
N SER A 103 1.73 -12.36 5.62
CA SER A 103 2.85 -13.25 5.27
C SER A 103 4.19 -12.53 5.27
N ARG A 104 4.24 -11.25 4.90
CA ARG A 104 5.45 -10.44 4.88
C ARG A 104 5.84 -9.95 6.28
N ILE A 105 4.87 -9.49 7.07
CA ILE A 105 5.06 -9.01 8.45
C ILE A 105 5.63 -10.10 9.36
N ARG A 106 5.34 -11.38 9.09
CA ARG A 106 5.82 -12.53 9.85
C ARG A 106 7.27 -12.93 9.57
N ARG A 107 7.91 -12.36 8.55
CA ARG A 107 9.30 -12.69 8.20
C ARG A 107 10.27 -11.93 9.10
N ASP A 108 11.48 -12.45 9.24
CA ASP A 108 12.50 -11.92 10.14
C ASP A 108 12.96 -10.50 9.75
N GLU A 109 12.71 -10.04 8.51
CA GLU A 109 13.06 -8.68 8.09
C GLU A 109 12.10 -7.59 8.60
N SER A 110 10.96 -7.97 9.16
CA SER A 110 9.99 -7.05 9.77
C SER A 110 10.43 -6.67 11.18
N GLU A 111 10.58 -5.37 11.47
CA GLU A 111 10.93 -4.91 12.82
C GLU A 111 9.93 -5.42 13.87
N LEU A 112 8.64 -5.54 13.52
CA LEU A 112 7.63 -6.10 14.42
C LEU A 112 7.91 -7.57 14.77
N ALA A 113 8.34 -8.38 13.80
CA ALA A 113 8.66 -9.78 14.04
C ALA A 113 9.91 -9.91 14.92
N GLU A 114 10.94 -9.10 14.67
CA GLU A 114 12.14 -9.04 15.50
C GLU A 114 11.80 -8.69 16.96
N LEU A 115 10.95 -7.67 17.17
CA LEU A 115 10.52 -7.26 18.51
C LEU A 115 9.78 -8.37 19.26
N TRP A 116 8.91 -9.13 18.58
CA TRP A 116 8.22 -10.26 19.21
C TRP A 116 9.13 -11.45 19.48
N ALA A 117 10.10 -11.72 18.60
CA ALA A 117 11.06 -12.81 18.76
C ALA A 117 11.90 -12.68 20.06
N ASP A 118 12.09 -11.46 20.55
CA ASP A 118 12.79 -11.16 21.80
C ASP A 118 11.92 -11.31 23.06
N THR A 119 10.68 -11.78 22.94
CA THR A 119 9.73 -11.97 24.05
C THR A 119 9.33 -13.44 24.26
N ASP A 120 8.82 -13.77 25.45
CA ASP A 120 8.28 -15.11 25.75
C ASP A 120 6.90 -15.36 25.05
N GLU A 121 6.28 -14.33 24.48
CA GLU A 121 4.95 -14.36 23.85
C GLU A 121 5.01 -14.46 22.31
N ALA A 122 6.20 -14.63 21.73
CA ALA A 122 6.39 -14.76 20.27
C ALA A 122 5.48 -15.83 19.65
N GLY A 123 5.30 -16.95 20.35
CA GLY A 123 4.43 -18.05 19.92
C GLY A 123 2.95 -17.66 19.87
N ASP A 124 2.49 -16.89 20.86
CA ASP A 124 1.10 -16.43 20.96
C ASP A 124 0.82 -15.35 19.91
N TRP A 125 1.77 -14.46 19.65
CA TRP A 125 1.68 -13.49 18.55
C TRP A 125 1.59 -14.18 17.18
N HIS A 126 2.45 -15.15 16.90
CA HIS A 126 2.36 -15.93 15.65
C HIS A 126 1.04 -16.69 15.51
N ALA A 127 0.52 -17.24 16.61
CA ALA A 127 -0.79 -17.89 16.63
C ALA A 127 -1.93 -16.91 16.34
N SER A 128 -1.86 -15.70 16.89
CA SER A 128 -2.81 -14.61 16.64
C SER A 128 -2.83 -14.22 15.14
N LEU A 129 -1.67 -14.05 14.51
CA LEU A 129 -1.60 -13.75 13.08
C LEU A 129 -2.07 -14.91 12.19
N ALA A 130 -1.80 -16.15 12.59
CA ALA A 130 -2.27 -17.33 11.86
C ALA A 130 -3.80 -17.51 11.94
N ASP A 131 -4.40 -17.20 13.09
CA ASP A 131 -5.84 -17.16 13.27
C ASP A 131 -6.49 -16.10 12.36
N LEU A 132 -5.94 -14.87 12.36
CA LEU A 132 -6.40 -13.81 11.48
C LEU A 132 -6.30 -14.18 10.00
N GLU A 133 -5.16 -14.75 9.56
CA GLU A 133 -5.01 -15.24 8.18
C GLU A 133 -6.07 -16.29 7.82
N ALA A 134 -6.36 -17.23 8.74
CA ALA A 134 -7.39 -18.24 8.52
C ALA A 134 -8.79 -17.63 8.39
N ARG A 135 -9.12 -16.63 9.21
CA ARG A 135 -10.40 -15.89 9.13
C ARG A 135 -10.53 -15.14 7.82
N LEU A 136 -9.48 -14.47 7.34
CA LEU A 136 -9.46 -13.82 6.02
C LEU A 136 -9.67 -14.82 4.87
N ARG A 137 -9.02 -15.99 4.93
CA ARG A 137 -9.20 -17.04 3.91
C ARG A 137 -10.62 -17.63 3.91
N ASN A 138 -11.22 -17.77 5.08
CA ASN A 138 -12.63 -18.18 5.20
C ASN A 138 -13.57 -17.12 4.62
N ALA A 139 -13.31 -15.84 4.91
CA ALA A 139 -14.04 -14.71 4.34
C ALA A 139 -13.96 -14.70 2.80
N ALA A 140 -12.75 -14.89 2.26
CA ALA A 140 -12.55 -14.99 0.82
C ALA A 140 -13.33 -16.15 0.19
N ALA A 141 -13.34 -17.32 0.84
CA ALA A 141 -14.10 -18.47 0.36
C ALA A 141 -15.61 -18.26 0.44
N GLU A 142 -16.12 -17.61 1.48
CA GLU A 142 -17.55 -17.33 1.66
C GLU A 142 -18.09 -16.30 0.65
N HIS A 143 -17.30 -15.26 0.36
CA HIS A 143 -17.71 -14.16 -0.52
C HIS A 143 -17.11 -14.28 -1.95
N GLU A 144 -16.49 -15.41 -2.29
CA GLU A 144 -15.86 -15.69 -3.60
C GLU A 144 -14.80 -14.65 -4.01
N LEU A 145 -14.01 -14.16 -3.05
CA LEU A 145 -13.00 -13.12 -3.27
C LEU A 145 -11.63 -13.73 -3.65
N PRO A 146 -10.88 -13.08 -4.56
CA PRO A 146 -9.56 -13.53 -4.97
C PRO A 146 -8.52 -13.47 -3.83
N LEU A 147 -7.60 -14.43 -3.86
CA LEU A 147 -6.42 -14.49 -2.99
C LEU A 147 -5.10 -14.44 -3.79
N ASP A 148 -5.18 -14.16 -5.08
CA ASP A 148 -4.06 -14.14 -6.02
C ASP A 148 -3.39 -12.76 -6.13
N PHE A 149 -3.54 -11.92 -5.09
CA PHE A 149 -2.80 -10.67 -4.99
C PHE A 149 -1.31 -10.95 -5.11
N VAL A 150 -0.70 -10.37 -6.14
CA VAL A 150 0.74 -10.39 -6.34
C VAL A 150 1.25 -9.05 -5.83
N PRO A 151 2.02 -9.03 -4.72
CA PRO A 151 2.69 -7.82 -4.28
C PRO A 151 3.45 -7.21 -5.45
N PRO A 152 3.48 -5.86 -5.59
CA PRO A 152 4.49 -5.24 -6.43
C PRO A 152 5.84 -5.83 -6.03
N ASP A 153 6.62 -6.32 -7.00
CA ASP A 153 7.80 -7.16 -6.77
C ASP A 153 8.57 -6.69 -5.53
N GLU A 154 8.71 -7.59 -4.54
CA GLU A 154 9.50 -7.33 -3.34
C GLU A 154 10.98 -7.04 -3.67
N GLY A 155 11.37 -7.06 -4.96
CA GLY A 155 12.61 -6.50 -5.48
C GLY A 155 12.66 -6.21 -6.99
N GLY A 156 11.69 -5.49 -7.59
CA GLY A 156 11.83 -5.13 -9.01
C GLY A 156 10.71 -4.31 -9.68
N LYS A 157 11.08 -3.14 -10.21
CA LYS A 157 10.27 -2.44 -11.21
C LYS A 157 9.93 -3.42 -12.34
N THR A 158 8.66 -3.48 -12.77
CA THR A 158 8.28 -4.18 -14.00
C THR A 158 9.13 -3.71 -15.17
N GLU A 159 9.28 -4.49 -16.25
CA GLU A 159 10.03 -4.06 -17.44
C GLU A 159 9.57 -2.68 -17.95
N THR A 160 8.26 -2.43 -17.89
CA THR A 160 7.68 -1.11 -18.20
C THR A 160 8.13 -0.03 -17.23
N GLN A 161 8.14 -0.28 -15.93
CA GLN A 161 8.62 0.68 -14.92
C GLN A 161 10.13 0.92 -15.05
N ILE A 162 10.94 -0.12 -15.28
CA ILE A 162 12.39 0.00 -15.55
C ILE A 162 12.61 0.93 -16.74
N LEU A 163 11.90 0.70 -17.84
CA LEU A 163 11.99 1.54 -19.03
C LEU A 163 11.53 2.99 -18.77
N ARG A 164 10.47 3.19 -17.99
CA ARG A 164 10.00 4.53 -17.59
C ARG A 164 11.10 5.27 -16.81
N ASP A 165 11.69 4.61 -15.83
CA ASP A 165 12.75 5.18 -14.99
C ASP A 165 14.05 5.44 -15.75
N GLU A 166 14.44 4.55 -16.67
CA GLU A 166 15.59 4.78 -17.56
C GLU A 166 15.37 6.01 -18.43
N VAL A 167 14.16 6.18 -18.99
CA VAL A 167 13.81 7.36 -19.80
C VAL A 167 13.83 8.63 -18.96
N ASP A 168 13.27 8.61 -17.75
CA ASP A 168 13.25 9.75 -16.86
C ASP A 168 14.68 10.12 -16.40
N GLN A 169 15.51 9.14 -16.10
CA GLN A 169 16.92 9.36 -15.74
C GLN A 169 17.72 9.97 -16.90
N ILE A 170 17.55 9.47 -18.13
CA ILE A 170 18.20 10.06 -19.32
C ILE A 170 17.78 11.52 -19.50
N TYR A 171 16.50 11.83 -19.25
CA TYR A 171 16.00 13.19 -19.34
C TYR A 171 16.64 14.12 -18.30
N GLU A 172 16.72 13.68 -17.03
CA GLU A 172 17.39 14.42 -15.96
C GLU A 172 18.88 14.65 -16.24
N ASP A 173 19.57 13.65 -16.79
CA ASP A 173 20.98 13.75 -17.17
C ASP A 173 21.19 14.80 -18.27
N ILE A 174 20.34 14.81 -19.30
CA ILE A 174 20.36 15.83 -20.37
C ILE A 174 20.14 17.22 -19.79
N MET A 175 19.17 17.36 -18.88
CA MET A 175 18.85 18.63 -18.23
C MET A 175 20.03 19.13 -17.39
N THR A 176 20.63 18.24 -16.60
CA THR A 176 21.80 18.54 -15.77
C THR A 176 23.00 18.98 -16.62
N GLU A 177 23.30 18.27 -17.71
CA GLU A 177 24.41 18.67 -18.59
C GLU A 177 24.10 19.99 -19.31
N THR A 178 22.83 20.23 -19.67
CA THR A 178 22.40 21.50 -20.27
C THR A 178 22.58 22.67 -19.29
N GLU A 179 22.23 22.49 -18.01
CA GLU A 179 22.47 23.50 -16.98
C GLU A 179 23.97 23.75 -16.78
N ARG A 180 24.78 22.69 -16.77
CA ARG A 180 26.23 22.78 -16.67
C ARG A 180 26.87 23.53 -17.85
N LEU A 181 26.38 23.29 -19.07
CA LEU A 181 26.82 24.01 -20.27
C LEU A 181 26.39 25.49 -20.23
N ALA A 182 25.21 25.78 -19.70
CA ALA A 182 24.75 27.14 -19.50
C ALA A 182 25.61 27.90 -18.47
N ASP A 183 26.02 27.25 -17.37
CA ASP A 183 26.89 27.87 -16.35
C ASP A 183 28.25 28.30 -16.91
N LYS A 184 28.81 27.54 -17.86
CA LYS A 184 30.07 27.91 -18.52
C LYS A 184 29.99 29.23 -19.30
N ASN A 185 28.79 29.63 -19.69
CA ASN A 185 28.51 30.88 -20.43
C ASN A 185 27.61 31.82 -19.61
N ALA A 186 27.65 31.71 -18.27
CA ALA A 186 26.83 32.52 -17.38
C ALA A 186 27.00 34.03 -17.67
N GLY A 187 25.88 34.73 -17.75
CA GLY A 187 25.83 36.16 -18.07
C GLY A 187 25.62 36.50 -19.54
N ASP A 188 25.66 35.54 -20.48
CA ASP A 188 25.16 35.75 -21.83
C ASP A 188 23.61 35.81 -21.82
N PRO A 189 22.98 36.92 -22.24
CA PRO A 189 21.52 37.07 -22.21
C PRO A 189 20.78 35.99 -23.00
N SER A 190 21.36 35.50 -24.10
CA SER A 190 20.75 34.47 -24.95
C SER A 190 20.75 33.11 -24.24
N VAL A 191 21.84 32.81 -23.50
CA VAL A 191 21.99 31.58 -22.71
C VAL A 191 21.03 31.58 -21.53
N GLU A 192 20.83 32.72 -20.86
CA GLU A 192 19.89 32.83 -19.73
C GLU A 192 18.42 32.67 -20.17
N VAL A 193 18.06 33.20 -21.35
CA VAL A 193 16.72 32.98 -21.95
C VAL A 193 16.51 31.51 -22.29
N LEU A 194 17.48 30.86 -22.93
CA LEU A 194 17.40 29.43 -23.25
C LEU A 194 17.31 28.58 -21.98
N ARG A 195 18.11 28.88 -20.96
CA ARG A 195 18.08 28.25 -19.63
C ARG A 195 16.70 28.39 -18.97
N HIS A 196 16.06 29.55 -19.06
CA HIS A 196 14.71 29.74 -18.53
C HIS A 196 13.66 28.89 -19.27
N LEU A 197 13.71 28.85 -20.60
CA LEU A 197 12.78 28.07 -21.41
C LEU A 197 12.92 26.57 -21.18
N ILE A 198 14.16 26.08 -21.06
CA ILE A 198 14.47 24.67 -20.82
C ILE A 198 13.96 24.23 -19.44
N ARG A 199 14.12 25.04 -18.39
CA ARG A 199 13.54 24.76 -17.07
C ARG A 199 12.01 24.73 -17.07
N LYS A 200 11.36 25.61 -17.84
CA LYS A 200 9.91 25.56 -18.01
C LYS A 200 9.46 24.30 -18.74
N MET A 201 10.16 23.92 -19.79
CA MET A 201 9.89 22.69 -20.53
C MET A 201 10.05 21.44 -19.67
N HIS A 202 11.05 21.44 -18.78
CA HIS A 202 11.28 20.39 -17.80
C HIS A 202 10.14 20.22 -16.79
N LEU A 203 9.66 21.34 -16.21
CA LEU A 203 8.50 21.32 -15.32
C LEU A 203 7.26 20.74 -16.02
N VAL A 204 6.99 21.19 -17.25
CA VAL A 204 5.86 20.68 -18.04
C VAL A 204 6.03 19.20 -18.40
N HIS A 205 7.24 18.76 -18.75
CA HIS A 205 7.51 17.35 -19.04
C HIS A 205 7.28 16.45 -17.82
N LYS A 206 7.72 16.90 -16.64
CA LYS A 206 7.52 16.19 -15.37
C LYS A 206 6.04 16.06 -15.03
N ASP A 207 5.28 17.15 -15.13
CA ASP A 207 3.84 17.14 -14.88
C ASP A 207 3.09 16.22 -15.86
N ILE A 208 3.44 16.25 -17.15
CA ILE A 208 2.85 15.37 -18.17
C ILE A 208 3.18 13.91 -17.92
N SER A 209 4.43 13.60 -17.56
CA SER A 209 4.85 12.21 -17.33
C SER A 209 4.19 11.64 -16.07
N ASN A 210 4.13 12.42 -15.00
CA ASN A 210 3.42 12.05 -13.77
C ASN A 210 1.92 11.78 -14.04
N MET A 211 1.25 12.69 -14.76
CA MET A 211 -0.16 12.48 -15.13
C MET A 211 -0.35 11.27 -16.05
N ARG A 212 0.54 11.06 -17.01
CA ARG A 212 0.48 9.93 -17.94
C ARG A 212 0.59 8.61 -17.18
N TYR A 213 1.59 8.47 -16.32
CA TYR A 213 1.80 7.25 -15.54
C TYR A 213 0.63 6.98 -14.61
N PHE A 214 0.16 8.00 -13.87
CA PHE A 214 -1.03 7.87 -13.03
C PHE A 214 -2.24 7.37 -13.82
N VAL A 215 -2.56 7.99 -14.96
CA VAL A 215 -3.73 7.60 -15.77
C VAL A 215 -3.57 6.20 -16.35
N THR A 216 -2.39 5.82 -16.86
CA THR A 216 -2.19 4.48 -17.41
C THR A 216 -2.33 3.42 -16.34
N ASP A 217 -1.75 3.65 -15.17
CA ASP A 217 -1.74 2.66 -14.09
C ASP A 217 -3.16 2.48 -13.53
N SER A 218 -3.92 3.58 -13.34
CA SER A 218 -5.34 3.50 -12.95
C SER A 218 -6.23 2.83 -14.00
N LEU A 219 -5.95 3.01 -15.29
CA LEU A 219 -6.72 2.36 -16.36
C LEU A 219 -6.45 0.87 -16.44
N ASP A 220 -5.20 0.45 -16.27
CA ASP A 220 -4.82 -0.96 -16.24
C ASP A 220 -5.48 -1.67 -15.04
N GLU A 221 -5.48 -1.02 -13.87
CA GLU A 221 -6.15 -1.52 -12.67
C GLU A 221 -7.68 -1.66 -12.85
N LEU A 222 -8.32 -0.61 -13.39
CA LEU A 222 -9.76 -0.65 -13.71
C LEU A 222 -10.09 -1.74 -14.74
N THR A 223 -9.24 -1.92 -15.75
CA THR A 223 -9.43 -2.96 -16.77
C THR A 223 -9.33 -4.34 -16.16
N ALA A 224 -8.29 -4.60 -15.35
CA ALA A 224 -8.13 -5.86 -14.64
C ALA A 224 -9.34 -6.16 -13.75
N ARG A 225 -9.89 -5.14 -13.09
CA ARG A 225 -11.07 -5.27 -12.23
C ARG A 225 -12.34 -5.56 -13.03
N ILE A 226 -12.54 -4.93 -14.18
CA ILE A 226 -13.66 -5.22 -15.09
C ILE A 226 -13.59 -6.67 -15.56
N ASP A 227 -12.41 -7.14 -15.98
CA ASP A 227 -12.22 -8.51 -16.46
C ASP A 227 -12.56 -9.54 -15.37
N ARG A 228 -12.23 -9.28 -14.10
CA ARG A 228 -12.62 -10.13 -12.96
C ARG A 228 -14.14 -10.18 -12.75
N LEU A 229 -14.81 -9.03 -12.83
CA LEU A 229 -16.27 -8.93 -12.69
C LEU A 229 -17.01 -9.61 -13.86
N GLU A 230 -16.48 -9.53 -15.08
CA GLU A 230 -17.07 -10.22 -16.24
C GLU A 230 -16.81 -11.74 -16.20
N GLY A 231 -15.66 -12.16 -15.66
CA GLY A 231 -15.29 -13.57 -15.50
C GLY A 231 -16.14 -14.32 -14.48
N THR A 232 -16.62 -13.64 -13.44
CA THR A 232 -17.50 -14.21 -12.41
C THR A 232 -18.98 -14.28 -12.83
N ALA A 233 -19.37 -13.59 -13.92
CA ALA A 233 -20.74 -13.54 -14.43
C ALA A 233 -21.14 -14.70 -15.38
N LYS A 234 -20.33 -15.76 -15.50
CA LYS A 234 -20.50 -16.84 -16.49
C LYS A 234 -20.49 -18.24 -15.86
#